data_AF-A0A9P8HMS0-F1
#
_entry.id   AF-A0A9P8HMS0-F1
#
_cell.length_a   1.000
_cell.length_b   1.000
_cell.length_c   1.000
_cell.angle_alpha   90.00
_cell.angle_beta   90.00
_cell.angle_gamma   90.00
#
_symmetry.space_group_name_H-M   'P 1'
#
loop_
_entity.id
_entity.type
_entity.pdbx_description
1 polymer ?
#
loop_
_entity_poly.entity_id
_entity_poly.type
_entity_poly.pdbx_seq_one_letter_code
_entity_poly.pdbx_strand_id
1 'polypeptide(L)'
;MYEKCDPMTFYHRVRSFLAGSKNMAAAGLPRGLFYNEGDGKGRWRQLQGGSNGQSCLIQLLDVVLGIEHNSNCVADQKSFHHEAREYMQGPHRRFLSHVAEACNIRELAMFPEDEVASAEHQRLRFAYLAAVDQLCEFRSIHIQIVTRYIILPSKRKLKDGSRRNLASPTPFGTENAANDTIIGTGGTRLISFLKETRDETFNAKKVDESESQ
;
A
#
# COMPACT_ATOMS: atom_id res chain seq x y z
N MET A 1 8.93 15.66 -4.54
CA MET A 1 7.66 15.62 -5.32
C MET A 1 7.08 17.03 -5.53
N TYR A 2 7.03 17.87 -4.49
CA TYR A 2 6.40 19.20 -4.53
C TYR A 2 6.92 20.16 -5.60
N GLU A 3 8.21 20.11 -5.93
CA GLU A 3 8.84 21.07 -6.87
C GLU A 3 8.54 20.79 -8.34
N LYS A 4 8.38 19.51 -8.73
CA LYS A 4 8.36 19.08 -10.15
C LYS A 4 7.09 18.33 -10.54
N CYS A 5 6.10 18.27 -9.65
CA CYS A 5 4.84 17.58 -9.90
C CYS A 5 3.68 18.47 -9.44
N ASP A 6 2.91 18.99 -10.41
CA ASP A 6 1.67 19.72 -10.13
C ASP A 6 0.55 18.73 -9.74
N PRO A 7 -0.13 18.91 -8.59
CA PRO A 7 -1.18 18.01 -8.12
C PRO A 7 -2.35 17.82 -9.09
N MET A 8 -2.81 18.88 -9.76
CA MET A 8 -3.94 18.81 -10.69
C MET A 8 -3.57 18.04 -11.95
N THR A 9 -2.37 18.29 -12.48
CA THR A 9 -1.80 17.56 -13.61
C THR A 9 -1.62 16.08 -13.29
N PHE A 10 -1.03 15.76 -12.13
CA PHE A 10 -0.87 14.38 -11.70
C PHE A 10 -2.21 13.64 -11.66
N TYR A 11 -3.20 14.21 -10.95
CA TYR A 11 -4.49 13.54 -10.76
C TYR A 11 -5.29 13.40 -12.06
N HIS A 12 -5.43 14.48 -12.84
CA HIS A 12 -6.31 14.46 -14.00
C HIS A 12 -5.67 13.98 -15.29
N ARG A 13 -4.34 14.09 -15.44
CA ARG A 13 -3.65 13.77 -16.69
C ARG A 13 -2.74 12.56 -16.59
N VAL A 14 -2.11 12.29 -15.44
CA VAL A 14 -1.15 11.19 -15.32
C VAL A 14 -1.80 9.95 -14.72
N ARG A 15 -2.54 10.10 -13.63
CA ARG A 15 -3.10 8.98 -12.83
C ARG A 15 -3.98 8.04 -13.64
N SER A 16 -4.66 8.53 -14.68
CA SER A 16 -5.46 7.70 -15.62
C SER A 16 -4.64 6.61 -16.29
N PHE A 17 -3.39 6.91 -16.65
CA PHE A 17 -2.49 5.97 -17.32
C PHE A 17 -1.86 4.97 -16.37
N LEU A 18 -1.91 5.24 -15.07
CA LEU A 18 -1.43 4.35 -14.02
C LEU A 18 -2.52 3.42 -13.48
N ALA A 19 -3.78 3.66 -13.83
CA ALA A 19 -4.90 2.81 -13.44
C ALA A 19 -4.85 1.48 -14.20
N GLY A 20 -5.15 0.40 -13.48
CA GLY A 20 -5.27 -0.93 -14.06
C GLY A 20 -6.67 -1.22 -14.57
N SER A 21 -6.95 -2.49 -14.80
CA SER A 21 -8.25 -3.00 -15.23
C SER A 21 -8.98 -3.83 -14.16
N LYS A 22 -8.32 -4.14 -13.03
CA LYS A 22 -8.93 -4.82 -11.86
C LYS A 22 -9.89 -3.87 -11.14
N ASN A 23 -11.09 -4.37 -10.81
CA ASN A 23 -12.15 -3.63 -10.12
C ASN A 23 -12.64 -2.36 -10.85
N MET A 24 -12.53 -2.32 -12.18
CA MET A 24 -12.91 -1.16 -13.02
C MET A 24 -14.26 -1.33 -13.74
N ALA A 25 -15.19 -2.10 -13.18
CA ALA A 25 -16.51 -2.32 -13.77
C ALA A 25 -17.28 -1.02 -14.00
N ALA A 26 -17.27 -0.11 -13.01
CA ALA A 26 -17.91 1.21 -13.11
C ALA A 26 -17.29 2.12 -14.18
N ALA A 27 -16.04 1.84 -14.58
CA ALA A 27 -15.33 2.55 -15.64
C ALA A 27 -15.50 1.86 -17.02
N GLY A 28 -16.36 0.85 -17.13
CA GLY A 28 -16.63 0.13 -18.38
C GLY A 28 -15.74 -1.09 -18.64
N LEU A 29 -14.96 -1.54 -17.64
CA LEU A 29 -14.06 -2.70 -17.75
C LEU A 29 -14.48 -3.83 -16.79
N PRO A 30 -15.71 -4.38 -16.87
CA PRO A 30 -16.19 -5.40 -15.93
C PRO A 30 -15.38 -6.70 -15.98
N ARG A 31 -14.81 -7.04 -17.14
CA ARG A 31 -13.94 -8.22 -17.34
C ARG A 31 -12.45 -7.86 -17.46
N GLY A 32 -12.10 -6.60 -17.22
CA GLY A 32 -10.78 -6.07 -17.51
C GLY A 32 -10.50 -5.92 -19.01
N LEU A 33 -9.29 -6.29 -19.45
CA LEU A 33 -8.85 -6.18 -20.84
C LEU A 33 -8.74 -7.55 -21.51
N PHE A 34 -9.11 -7.65 -22.77
CA PHE A 34 -8.90 -8.84 -23.57
C PHE A 34 -7.50 -8.82 -24.18
N TYR A 35 -6.67 -9.78 -23.80
CA TYR A 35 -5.35 -9.99 -24.38
C TYR A 35 -5.48 -10.97 -25.53
N ASN A 36 -5.40 -10.46 -26.76
CA ASN A 36 -5.45 -11.26 -27.97
C ASN A 36 -4.10 -11.96 -28.19
N GLU A 37 -4.12 -13.27 -28.36
CA GLU A 37 -2.94 -14.12 -28.60
C GLU A 37 -2.83 -14.53 -30.09
N GLY A 38 -3.75 -14.06 -30.94
CA GLY A 38 -3.87 -14.42 -32.35
C GLY A 38 -4.79 -15.62 -32.58
N ASP A 39 -5.16 -15.89 -33.84
CA ASP A 39 -5.93 -17.08 -34.27
C ASP A 39 -7.25 -17.31 -33.51
N GLY A 40 -7.95 -16.23 -33.16
CA GLY A 40 -9.19 -16.29 -32.38
C GLY A 40 -9.00 -16.69 -30.91
N LYS A 41 -7.76 -16.80 -30.44
CA LYS A 41 -7.42 -17.13 -29.04
C LYS A 41 -7.10 -15.86 -28.25
N GLY A 42 -7.45 -15.88 -26.98
CA GLY A 42 -7.14 -14.82 -26.05
C GLY A 42 -7.88 -14.99 -24.74
N ARG A 43 -7.63 -14.08 -23.79
CA ARG A 43 -8.26 -14.12 -22.48
C ARG A 43 -8.48 -12.76 -21.90
N TRP A 44 -9.62 -12.63 -21.23
CA TRP A 44 -9.93 -11.48 -20.37
C TRP A 44 -9.06 -11.54 -19.12
N ARG A 45 -8.41 -10.43 -18.79
CA ARG A 45 -7.62 -10.29 -17.57
C ARG A 45 -7.89 -8.96 -16.88
N GLN A 46 -8.03 -9.07 -15.57
CA GLN A 46 -8.04 -7.94 -14.64
C GLN A 46 -6.67 -7.82 -14.00
N LEU A 47 -5.97 -6.72 -14.28
CA LEU A 47 -4.65 -6.43 -13.73
C LEU A 47 -4.71 -5.16 -12.89
N GLN A 48 -3.99 -5.13 -11.78
CA GLN A 48 -3.90 -3.94 -10.94
C GLN A 48 -3.13 -2.83 -11.66
N GLY A 49 -3.44 -1.58 -11.31
CA GLY A 49 -2.65 -0.44 -11.72
C GLY A 49 -1.32 -0.35 -10.97
N GLY A 50 -0.49 0.59 -11.38
CA GLY A 50 0.76 0.89 -10.68
C GLY A 50 0.48 1.45 -9.30
N SER A 51 1.18 0.94 -8.28
CA SER A 51 1.09 1.47 -6.92
C SER A 51 2.42 1.35 -6.17
N ASN A 52 2.64 2.20 -5.16
CA ASN A 52 3.84 2.14 -4.33
C ASN A 52 3.95 0.83 -3.53
N GLY A 53 2.85 0.08 -3.36
CA GLY A 53 2.88 -1.26 -2.75
C GLY A 53 3.67 -2.29 -3.54
N GLN A 54 3.94 -2.02 -4.83
CA GLN A 54 4.79 -2.86 -5.70
C GLN A 54 6.29 -2.57 -5.50
N SER A 55 6.65 -1.60 -4.63
CA SER A 55 8.04 -1.34 -4.26
C SER A 55 8.59 -2.46 -3.38
N CYS A 56 9.60 -3.18 -3.89
CA CYS A 56 10.32 -4.18 -3.11
C CYS A 56 11.01 -3.58 -1.89
N LEU A 57 11.51 -2.35 -1.99
CA LEU A 57 12.22 -1.70 -0.88
C LEU A 57 11.30 -1.43 0.32
N ILE A 58 10.09 -0.93 0.07
CA ILE A 58 9.14 -0.63 1.15
C ILE A 58 8.75 -1.93 1.86
N GLN A 59 8.41 -2.98 1.10
CA GLN A 59 8.08 -4.28 1.69
C GLN A 59 9.27 -4.95 2.38
N LEU A 60 10.51 -4.72 1.93
CA LEU A 60 11.71 -5.24 2.58
C LEU A 60 11.86 -4.66 3.99
N LEU A 61 11.63 -3.34 4.14
CA LEU A 61 11.70 -2.70 5.46
C LEU A 61 10.67 -3.29 6.41
N ASP A 62 9.46 -3.57 5.92
CA ASP A 62 8.41 -4.22 6.72
C ASP A 62 8.85 -5.62 7.17
N VAL A 63 9.35 -6.44 6.23
CA VAL A 63 9.79 -7.81 6.53
C VAL A 63 10.96 -7.83 7.53
N VAL A 64 12.00 -7.02 7.33
CA VAL A 64 13.19 -7.00 8.20
C VAL A 64 12.83 -6.52 9.61
N LEU A 65 11.93 -5.54 9.72
CA LEU A 65 11.45 -5.02 11.00
C LEU A 65 10.31 -5.85 11.60
N GLY A 66 9.94 -6.99 11.00
CA GLY A 66 8.89 -7.87 11.54
C GLY A 66 7.51 -7.21 11.60
N ILE A 67 7.21 -6.31 10.66
CA ILE A 67 5.91 -5.65 10.54
C ILE A 67 5.00 -6.51 9.66
N GLU A 68 3.88 -6.93 10.23
CA GLU A 68 2.87 -7.70 9.52
C GLU A 68 1.67 -6.86 9.10
N HIS A 69 1.20 -7.07 7.87
CA HIS A 69 0.07 -6.36 7.26
C HIS A 69 -1.08 -7.31 6.94
N ASN A 70 -1.70 -7.85 8.01
CA ASN A 70 -2.68 -8.94 7.94
C ASN A 70 -4.11 -8.51 8.28
N SER A 71 -4.32 -7.31 8.82
CA SER A 71 -5.60 -6.90 9.45
C SER A 71 -6.82 -6.82 8.50
N ASN A 72 -6.61 -6.82 7.18
CA ASN A 72 -7.67 -6.88 6.16
C ASN A 72 -7.83 -8.23 5.45
N CYS A 73 -7.15 -9.28 5.89
CA CYS A 73 -7.32 -10.60 5.29
C CYS A 73 -8.63 -11.21 5.81
N VAL A 74 -9.67 -11.22 4.98
CA VAL A 74 -10.79 -12.16 5.18
C VAL A 74 -10.19 -13.57 5.06
N ALA A 75 -10.64 -14.51 5.89
CA ALA A 75 -10.19 -15.90 5.83
C ALA A 75 -10.15 -16.37 4.36
N ASP A 76 -8.98 -16.87 3.93
CA ASP A 76 -8.66 -17.36 2.58
C ASP A 76 -8.30 -16.29 1.50
N GLN A 77 -8.21 -15.00 1.84
CA GLN A 77 -7.73 -13.96 0.91
C GLN A 77 -6.30 -13.48 1.22
N LYS A 78 -5.47 -13.37 0.18
CA LYS A 78 -4.14 -12.76 0.28
C LYS A 78 -4.25 -11.28 0.58
N SER A 79 -3.41 -10.78 1.50
CA SER A 79 -3.28 -9.34 1.73
C SER A 79 -2.89 -8.59 0.45
N PHE A 80 -3.20 -7.30 0.39
CA PHE A 80 -2.78 -6.44 -0.72
C PHE A 80 -1.26 -6.49 -0.94
N HIS A 81 -0.47 -6.54 0.14
CA HIS A 81 0.99 -6.62 0.06
C HIS A 81 1.45 -7.91 -0.65
N HIS A 82 0.80 -9.05 -0.34
CA HIS A 82 1.05 -10.31 -1.02
C HIS A 82 0.62 -10.28 -2.49
N GLU A 83 -0.53 -9.69 -2.82
CA GLU A 83 -0.92 -9.51 -4.22
C GLU A 83 0.08 -8.61 -4.98
N ALA A 84 0.57 -7.54 -4.34
CA ALA A 84 1.50 -6.60 -4.95
C ALA A 84 2.87 -7.22 -5.27
N ARG A 85 3.29 -8.27 -4.54
CA ARG A 85 4.52 -9.03 -4.83
C ARG A 85 4.46 -9.74 -6.19
N GLU A 86 3.28 -10.13 -6.66
CA GLU A 86 3.11 -10.73 -8.00
C GLU A 86 3.42 -9.75 -9.15
N TYR A 87 3.45 -8.45 -8.86
CA TYR A 87 3.82 -7.40 -9.81
C TYR A 87 5.30 -6.99 -9.67
N MET A 88 6.06 -7.62 -8.76
CA MET A 88 7.49 -7.38 -8.62
C MET A 88 8.30 -8.27 -9.57
N GLN A 89 9.51 -7.82 -9.90
CA GLN A 89 10.45 -8.62 -10.67
C GLN A 89 10.78 -9.93 -9.93
N GLY A 90 10.91 -11.03 -10.68
CA GLY A 90 11.13 -12.37 -10.13
C GLY A 90 12.25 -12.47 -9.09
N PRO A 91 13.46 -11.93 -9.34
CA PRO A 91 14.54 -11.92 -8.35
C PRO A 91 14.20 -11.15 -7.06
N HIS A 92 13.53 -10.00 -7.17
CA HIS A 92 13.14 -9.19 -6.00
C HIS A 92 12.10 -9.89 -5.14
N ARG A 93 11.10 -10.53 -5.77
CA ARG A 93 10.11 -11.33 -5.04
C ARG A 93 10.76 -12.50 -4.30
N ARG A 94 11.66 -13.24 -4.96
CA ARG A 94 12.38 -14.35 -4.31
C ARG A 94 13.25 -13.88 -3.16
N PHE A 95 13.90 -12.73 -3.30
CA PHE A 95 14.67 -12.12 -2.23
C PHE A 95 13.78 -11.78 -1.02
N LEU A 96 12.62 -11.14 -1.23
CA LEU A 96 11.68 -10.86 -0.15
C LEU A 96 11.19 -12.13 0.55
N SER A 97 10.86 -13.19 -0.20
CA SER A 97 10.47 -14.48 0.37
C SER A 97 11.58 -15.08 1.22
N HIS A 98 12.82 -15.05 0.73
CA HIS A 98 13.97 -15.59 1.46
C HIS A 98 14.24 -14.82 2.77
N VAL A 99 14.18 -13.49 2.75
CA VAL A 99 14.36 -12.67 3.95
C VAL A 99 13.24 -12.92 4.96
N ALA A 100 12.00 -13.08 4.50
CA ALA A 100 10.86 -13.36 5.36
C ALA A 100 10.96 -14.73 6.06
N GLU A 101 11.59 -15.73 5.43
CA GLU A 101 11.83 -17.05 6.00
C GLU A 101 13.05 -17.10 6.93
N ALA A 102 14.05 -16.24 6.71
CA ALA A 102 15.33 -16.32 7.42
C ALA A 102 15.23 -15.85 8.87
N CYS A 103 14.84 -14.59 9.09
CA CYS A 103 14.61 -14.00 10.42
C CYS A 103 14.10 -12.56 10.29
N ASN A 104 13.36 -12.10 11.29
CA ASN A 104 13.11 -10.66 11.49
C ASN A 104 13.86 -10.15 12.74
N ILE A 105 14.10 -8.84 12.80
CA ILE A 105 14.83 -8.21 13.91
C ILE A 105 13.91 -7.97 15.12
N ARG A 106 12.59 -7.91 14.92
CA ARG A 106 11.63 -7.55 15.97
C ARG A 106 11.71 -8.49 17.15
N GLU A 107 11.68 -9.80 16.91
CA GLU A 107 11.68 -10.81 17.99
C GLU A 107 12.91 -10.64 18.90
N LEU A 108 14.09 -10.47 18.31
CA LEU A 108 15.33 -10.26 19.06
C LEU A 108 15.37 -8.90 19.78
N ALA A 109 14.82 -7.84 19.18
CA ALA A 109 14.85 -6.48 19.74
C ALA A 109 13.78 -6.24 20.80
N MET A 110 12.66 -6.97 20.74
CA MET A 110 11.51 -6.82 21.63
C MET A 110 11.41 -7.92 22.69
N PHE A 111 12.39 -8.82 22.74
CA PHE A 111 12.48 -9.87 23.76
C PHE A 111 12.31 -9.26 25.17
N PRO A 112 11.49 -9.85 26.06
CA PRO A 112 11.28 -9.34 27.40
C PRO A 112 12.62 -9.24 28.15
N GLU A 113 12.83 -8.11 28.81
CA GLU A 113 14.00 -7.93 29.67
C GLU A 113 13.76 -8.74 30.96
N ASP A 114 14.55 -9.78 31.21
CA ASP A 114 14.88 -10.14 32.60
C ASP A 114 15.77 -9.03 33.19
N GLU A 115 15.91 -8.97 34.52
CA GLU A 115 16.55 -7.87 35.29
C GLU A 115 17.96 -7.43 34.84
N VAL A 116 18.60 -8.11 33.88
CA VAL A 116 19.91 -7.76 33.31
C VAL A 116 19.91 -7.88 31.78
N ALA A 117 19.12 -7.07 31.08
CA ALA A 117 19.33 -6.88 29.65
C ALA A 117 20.74 -6.28 29.42
N SER A 118 21.56 -6.95 28.60
CA SER A 118 22.90 -6.44 28.24
C SER A 118 22.81 -5.04 27.63
N ALA A 119 23.86 -4.23 27.83
CA ALA A 119 23.94 -2.91 27.19
C ALA A 119 23.83 -3.02 25.65
N GLU A 120 24.28 -4.13 25.07
CA GLU A 120 24.14 -4.49 23.67
C GLU A 120 22.66 -4.63 23.26
N HIS A 121 21.86 -5.37 24.03
CA HIS A 121 20.45 -5.57 23.76
C HIS A 121 19.67 -4.24 23.86
N GLN A 122 19.96 -3.42 24.86
CA GLN A 122 19.32 -2.10 24.99
C GLN A 122 19.63 -1.19 23.78
N ARG A 123 20.87 -1.22 23.27
CA ARG A 123 21.24 -0.50 22.03
C ARG A 123 20.49 -1.03 20.81
N LEU A 124 20.33 -2.36 20.69
CA LEU A 124 19.56 -2.98 19.61
C LEU A 124 18.09 -2.55 19.67
N ARG A 125 17.46 -2.63 20.85
CA ARG A 125 16.07 -2.22 21.07
C ARG A 125 15.88 -0.74 20.71
N PHE A 126 16.77 0.14 21.16
CA PHE A 126 16.71 1.55 20.82
C PHE A 126 16.81 1.79 19.30
N ALA A 127 17.76 1.14 18.63
CA ALA A 127 17.94 1.25 17.18
C ALA A 127 16.71 0.72 16.41
N TYR A 128 16.14 -0.39 16.85
CA TYR A 128 14.92 -0.96 16.28
C TYR A 128 13.73 0.01 16.43
N LEU A 129 13.48 0.52 17.64
CA LEU A 129 12.38 1.46 17.89
C LEU A 129 12.52 2.73 17.05
N ALA A 130 13.76 3.27 16.94
CA ALA A 130 14.06 4.41 16.10
C ALA A 130 13.81 4.13 14.61
N ALA A 131 14.15 2.93 14.11
CA ALA A 131 13.87 2.54 12.73
C ALA A 131 12.37 2.45 12.45
N VAL A 132 11.59 1.86 13.37
CA VAL A 132 10.13 1.80 13.27
C VAL A 132 9.52 3.21 13.32
N ASP A 133 10.05 4.12 14.15
CA ASP A 133 9.66 5.54 14.17
C ASP A 133 9.84 6.23 12.82
N GLN A 134 11.02 6.07 12.21
CA GLN A 134 11.29 6.67 10.90
C GLN A 134 10.39 6.11 9.81
N LEU A 135 10.05 4.83 9.87
CA LEU A 135 9.14 4.21 8.93
C LEU A 135 7.68 4.67 9.12
N CYS A 136 7.25 4.88 10.38
CA CYS A 136 5.97 5.53 10.69
C CYS A 136 5.90 6.96 10.13
N GLU A 137 6.96 7.75 10.31
CA GLU A 137 7.02 9.13 9.80
C GLU A 137 7.01 9.15 8.28
N PHE A 138 7.76 8.26 7.63
CA PHE A 138 7.72 8.08 6.17
C PHE A 138 6.29 7.80 5.68
N ARG A 139 5.56 6.91 6.34
CA ARG A 139 4.16 6.59 6.02
C ARG A 139 3.23 7.77 6.27
N SER A 140 3.46 8.55 7.32
CA SER A 140 2.72 9.80 7.59
C SER A 140 2.92 10.85 6.50
N ILE A 141 4.16 11.06 6.05
CA ILE A 141 4.47 11.93 4.90
C ILE A 141 3.78 11.42 3.64
N HIS A 142 3.76 10.10 3.40
CA HIS A 142 3.08 9.52 2.24
C HIS A 142 1.56 9.79 2.27
N ILE A 143 0.91 9.73 3.44
CA ILE A 143 -0.51 10.10 3.60
C ILE A 143 -0.73 11.59 3.26
N GLN A 144 0.16 12.49 3.68
CA GLN A 144 0.09 13.92 3.33
C GLN A 144 0.22 14.14 1.81
N ILE A 145 1.16 13.44 1.18
CA ILE A 145 1.35 13.44 -0.27
C ILE A 145 0.07 12.97 -0.96
N VAL A 146 -0.49 11.82 -0.58
CA VAL A 146 -1.73 11.29 -1.15
C VAL A 146 -2.90 12.26 -0.97
N THR A 147 -2.98 12.91 0.19
CA THR A 147 -4.00 13.94 0.44
C THR A 147 -3.86 15.09 -0.56
N ARG A 148 -2.65 15.62 -0.74
CA ARG A 148 -2.40 16.75 -1.64
C ARG A 148 -2.57 16.41 -3.11
N TYR A 149 -2.15 15.23 -3.54
CA TYR A 149 -2.07 14.83 -4.95
C TYR A 149 -3.27 14.03 -5.44
N ILE A 150 -4.11 13.51 -4.55
CA ILE A 150 -5.25 12.68 -4.92
C ILE A 150 -6.55 13.24 -4.33
N ILE A 151 -6.63 13.42 -3.01
CA ILE A 151 -7.88 13.81 -2.35
C ILE A 151 -8.29 15.25 -2.64
N LEU A 152 -7.34 16.19 -2.54
CA LEU A 152 -7.64 17.59 -2.82
C LEU A 152 -8.00 17.82 -4.30
N PRO A 153 -7.26 17.25 -5.28
CA PRO A 153 -7.64 17.33 -6.69
C PRO A 153 -8.95 16.62 -7.02
N SER A 154 -9.27 15.47 -6.40
CA SER A 154 -10.51 14.74 -6.70
C SER A 154 -11.78 15.54 -6.41
N LYS A 155 -11.71 16.45 -5.43
CA LYS A 155 -12.82 17.35 -5.05
C LYS A 155 -12.94 18.56 -5.98
N ARG A 156 -11.93 18.84 -6.81
CA ARG A 156 -11.90 19.98 -7.72
C ARG A 156 -12.26 19.53 -9.14
N LYS A 157 -13.38 20.01 -9.67
CA LYS A 157 -13.74 19.76 -11.07
C LYS A 157 -12.88 20.63 -11.99
N LEU A 158 -12.28 20.02 -13.01
CA LEU A 158 -11.74 20.79 -14.14
C LEU A 158 -12.91 21.49 -14.84
N LYS A 159 -12.73 22.76 -15.19
CA LYS A 159 -13.73 23.54 -15.94
C LYS A 159 -13.97 23.02 -17.37
N ASP A 160 -13.16 22.05 -17.81
CA ASP A 160 -13.18 21.50 -19.16
C ASP A 160 -13.92 20.15 -19.17
N GLY A 161 -15.17 20.16 -19.62
CA GLY A 161 -16.16 19.08 -19.45
C GLY A 161 -15.99 17.85 -20.36
N SER A 162 -14.81 17.58 -20.92
CA SER A 162 -14.68 16.64 -22.04
C SER A 162 -14.11 15.25 -21.71
N ARG A 163 -13.40 15.03 -20.60
CA ARG A 163 -12.68 13.75 -20.38
C ARG A 163 -13.10 13.03 -19.09
N ARG A 164 -13.89 11.95 -19.25
CA ARG A 164 -14.13 10.95 -18.20
C ARG A 164 -12.81 10.20 -17.96
N ASN A 165 -12.21 10.39 -16.79
CA ASN A 165 -10.93 9.79 -16.41
C ASN A 165 -11.19 8.42 -15.74
N LEU A 166 -10.52 7.36 -16.21
CA LEU A 166 -10.60 5.98 -15.66
C LEU A 166 -10.31 5.91 -14.16
N ALA A 167 -9.50 6.83 -13.62
CA ALA A 167 -9.13 6.91 -12.22
C ALA A 167 -10.01 7.87 -11.39
N SER A 168 -10.97 8.57 -12.00
CA SER A 168 -11.91 9.43 -11.27
C SER A 168 -13.02 8.58 -10.64
N PRO A 169 -13.40 8.86 -9.37
CA PRO A 169 -14.57 8.22 -8.78
C PRO A 169 -15.81 8.53 -9.63
N THR A 170 -16.57 7.50 -9.99
CA THR A 170 -17.89 7.67 -10.59
C THR A 170 -18.83 8.29 -9.55
N PRO A 171 -19.66 9.29 -9.91
CA PRO A 171 -20.60 9.91 -9.00
C PRO A 171 -21.81 8.97 -8.82
N PHE A 172 -21.68 7.97 -7.96
CA PHE A 172 -22.81 7.28 -7.36
C PHE A 172 -22.54 7.20 -5.86
N GLY A 173 -23.01 8.22 -5.13
CA GLY A 173 -22.86 8.32 -3.69
C GLY A 173 -23.03 9.75 -3.20
N THR A 174 -23.98 9.95 -2.29
CA THR A 174 -24.36 11.22 -1.66
C THR A 174 -23.19 11.90 -0.94
N GLU A 175 -23.30 13.23 -0.83
CA GLU A 175 -22.22 14.19 -0.53
C GLU A 175 -21.49 14.02 0.83
N ASN A 176 -21.89 13.05 1.65
CA ASN A 176 -21.31 12.79 2.97
C ASN A 176 -20.37 11.55 3.06
N ALA A 177 -20.11 10.84 1.95
CA ALA A 177 -19.21 9.67 1.89
C ALA A 177 -17.86 9.94 1.19
N ALA A 178 -17.46 11.20 1.06
CA ALA A 178 -16.45 11.65 0.09
C ALA A 178 -14.99 11.27 0.38
N ASN A 179 -14.64 10.83 1.60
CA ASN A 179 -13.26 10.49 1.96
C ASN A 179 -12.95 8.98 1.88
N ASP A 180 -13.95 8.10 1.99
CA ASP A 180 -13.76 6.64 2.06
C ASP A 180 -14.08 5.91 0.75
N THR A 181 -14.50 6.66 -0.27
CA THR A 181 -14.89 6.17 -1.60
C THR A 181 -13.80 6.32 -2.67
N ILE A 182 -12.66 6.94 -2.33
CA ILE A 182 -11.55 7.12 -3.28
C ILE A 182 -10.72 5.83 -3.33
N ILE A 183 -10.82 5.14 -4.47
CA ILE A 183 -10.06 3.92 -4.75
C ILE A 183 -8.68 4.31 -5.31
N GLY A 184 -7.61 3.74 -4.76
CA GLY A 184 -6.25 3.87 -5.28
C GLY A 184 -6.08 3.16 -6.63
N THR A 185 -5.01 3.45 -7.37
CA THR A 185 -4.73 2.76 -8.65
C THR A 185 -4.47 1.25 -8.48
N GLY A 186 -4.01 0.84 -7.29
CA GLY A 186 -3.90 -0.56 -6.88
C GLY A 186 -5.23 -1.23 -6.49
N GLY A 187 -6.34 -0.47 -6.44
CA GLY A 187 -7.67 -1.01 -6.14
C GLY A 187 -8.07 -1.01 -4.65
N THR A 188 -7.27 -0.42 -3.75
CA THR A 188 -7.58 -0.33 -2.31
C THR A 188 -8.37 0.94 -1.96
N ARG A 189 -9.12 0.92 -0.85
CA ARG A 189 -9.69 2.12 -0.23
C ARG A 189 -8.55 2.96 0.32
N LEU A 190 -8.23 4.05 -0.37
CA LEU A 190 -6.91 4.66 -0.33
C LEU A 190 -6.51 5.15 1.07
N ILE A 191 -7.37 5.90 1.76
CA ILE A 191 -7.02 6.49 3.06
C ILE A 191 -7.02 5.46 4.17
N SER A 192 -8.04 4.62 4.22
CA SER A 192 -8.20 3.59 5.25
C SER A 192 -7.03 2.61 5.20
N PHE A 193 -6.67 2.12 4.01
CA PHE A 193 -5.51 1.26 3.79
C PHE A 193 -4.18 1.90 4.26
N LEU A 194 -3.93 3.17 3.91
CA LEU A 194 -2.67 3.84 4.27
C LEU A 194 -2.55 4.11 5.77
N LYS A 195 -3.66 4.48 6.42
CA LYS A 195 -3.70 4.69 7.88
C LYS A 195 -3.45 3.39 8.62
N GLU A 196 -4.13 2.34 8.22
CA GLU A 196 -3.97 1.00 8.80
C GLU A 196 -2.54 0.48 8.66
N THR A 197 -1.94 0.60 7.47
CA THR A 197 -0.54 0.21 7.25
C THR A 197 0.42 0.98 8.19
N ARG A 198 0.14 2.27 8.46
CA ARG A 198 0.91 3.11 9.41
C ARG A 198 0.64 2.73 10.87
N ASP A 199 -0.55 2.28 11.19
CA ASP A 199 -0.91 1.91 12.55
C ASP A 199 -0.32 0.51 12.88
N GLU A 200 -0.31 -0.43 11.94
CA GLU A 200 0.39 -1.73 12.02
C GLU A 200 1.92 -1.54 12.21
N THR A 201 2.54 -0.75 11.32
CA THR A 201 3.52 0.29 11.67
C THR A 201 3.96 0.43 13.12
N PHE A 202 3.21 1.32 13.76
CA PHE A 202 3.39 1.74 15.12
C PHE A 202 3.23 0.60 16.12
N ASN A 203 2.31 -0.33 15.86
CA ASN A 203 2.06 -1.48 16.73
C ASN A 203 3.26 -2.44 16.82
N ALA A 204 4.15 -2.47 15.83
CA ALA A 204 5.37 -3.29 15.88
C ALA A 204 6.31 -2.95 17.06
N LYS A 205 6.10 -1.81 17.73
CA LYS A 205 6.82 -1.40 18.94
C LYS A 205 6.20 -1.90 20.24
N LYS A 206 4.99 -2.44 20.19
CA LYS A 206 4.32 -2.96 21.37
C LYS A 206 4.85 -4.37 21.65
N VAL A 207 5.04 -4.69 22.92
CA VAL A 207 5.24 -6.08 23.36
C VAL A 207 3.87 -6.75 23.28
N ASP A 208 3.80 -7.94 22.72
CA ASP A 208 2.55 -8.69 22.65
C ASP A 208 2.16 -9.12 24.08
N GLU A 209 1.09 -8.54 24.62
CA GLU A 209 0.56 -8.88 25.95
C GLU A 209 -0.16 -10.25 25.97
N SER A 210 -0.03 -11.06 24.91
CA SER A 210 -0.86 -12.24 24.65
C SER A 210 -0.31 -13.57 25.18
N GLU A 211 0.79 -13.58 25.94
CA GLU A 211 1.32 -14.81 26.58
C GLU A 211 1.38 -14.68 28.12
N SER A 212 0.31 -14.16 28.72
CA SER A 212 0.10 -14.21 30.17
C SER A 212 -1.33 -14.65 30.51
N GLN A 213 -1.72 -15.84 30.04
CA GLN A 213 -2.84 -16.63 30.59
C GLN A 213 -2.53 -18.12 30.52
#